data_AF-A0A6N2KG46-F1
#
_entry.id   AF-A0A6N2KG46-F1
#
_cell.length_a   1.000
_cell.length_b   1.000
_cell.length_c   1.000
_cell.angle_alpha   90.00
_cell.angle_beta   90.00
_cell.angle_gamma   90.00
#
_symmetry.space_group_name_H-M   'P 1'
#
loop_
_entity.id
_entity.type
_entity.pdbx_description
1 polymer ?
#
loop_
_entity_poly.entity_id
_entity_poly.type
_entity_poly.pdbx_seq_one_letter_code
_entity_poly.pdbx_strand_id
1 'polypeptide(L)'
;MKAHILFGSGLELGKFQHARQLFFFFVLSITSSWKTIPFCQEKSKASTKSESSDLAIFLSAAKHTFTLTIASQVEVPSEYSVELLGRAFLMETNQMEPSFRVAVSVEPVIGKYSCSLQVFLGDVKVWNSGHYSHFYTSDKCALELTKDGDLRLKGSNDRIGWRTGTSGQGVERLEILKTGNLVLVDALNRIKWQSFNFPTDVMLWGQRLNVATRLTSFPTNSTAFYSFEIQHSKIALYLSSGKWNYSYWEVSAYQEQKHHIY
;
A
#
# COMPACT_ATOMS: atom_id res chain seq x y z
N MET A 1 -15.92 20.31 10.91
CA MET A 1 -14.58 20.92 11.02
C MET A 1 -13.66 20.28 9.98
N LYS A 2 -13.03 21.08 9.11
CA LYS A 2 -11.99 20.62 8.17
C LYS A 2 -10.65 20.92 8.84
N ALA A 3 -9.84 19.91 9.13
CA ALA A 3 -8.45 20.10 9.52
C ALA A 3 -7.59 20.10 8.26
N HIS A 4 -6.97 21.25 7.96
CA HIS A 4 -5.88 21.36 6.99
C HIS A 4 -4.59 21.51 7.79
N ILE A 5 -3.71 20.51 7.75
CA ILE A 5 -2.38 20.62 8.34
C ILE A 5 -1.50 21.33 7.32
N LEU A 6 -1.10 22.56 7.62
CA LEU A 6 -0.13 23.33 6.84
C LEU A 6 1.27 23.04 7.39
N PHE A 7 2.17 22.55 6.53
CA PHE A 7 3.59 22.47 6.86
C PHE A 7 4.24 23.83 6.60
N GLY A 8 4.64 24.51 7.67
CA GLY A 8 5.41 25.75 7.60
C GLY A 8 6.86 25.46 7.18
N SER A 9 7.29 26.04 6.07
CA SER A 9 8.70 26.07 5.66
C SER A 9 9.45 27.16 6.43
N GLY A 10 10.52 26.77 7.11
CA GLY A 10 11.59 27.68 7.56
C GLY A 10 11.96 27.54 9.03
N LEU A 11 13.12 26.96 9.31
CA LEU A 11 14.14 27.61 10.14
C LEU A 11 15.53 27.01 9.93
N GLU A 12 16.50 27.92 10.00
CA GLU A 12 17.93 27.87 9.70
C GLU A 12 18.79 26.91 10.54
N LEU A 13 19.96 26.62 9.96
CA LEU A 13 21.09 25.87 10.52
C LEU A 13 21.72 26.55 11.75
N GLY A 14 22.14 25.73 12.73
CA GLY A 14 22.99 26.20 13.83
C GLY A 14 23.58 25.08 14.70
N LYS A 15 24.77 24.61 14.30
CA LYS A 15 25.91 24.09 15.10
C LYS A 15 25.64 23.11 16.27
N PHE A 16 26.13 21.87 16.13
CA PHE A 16 26.99 21.23 17.15
C PHE A 16 28.01 20.30 16.47
N GLN A 17 29.28 20.42 16.88
CA GLN A 17 30.45 19.71 16.37
C GLN A 17 30.88 18.54 17.27
N HIS A 18 31.74 17.69 16.68
CA HIS A 18 32.59 16.60 17.20
C HIS A 18 31.94 15.19 17.12
N ALA A 19 32.53 14.16 16.49
CA ALA A 19 33.92 13.90 16.10
C ALA A 19 33.99 12.96 14.85
N ARG A 20 34.77 13.30 13.81
CA ARG A 20 36.01 12.61 13.32
C ARG A 20 35.84 11.10 13.03
N GLN A 21 35.88 10.62 11.78
CA GLN A 21 37.04 10.36 10.87
C GLN A 21 36.47 9.76 9.56
N LEU A 22 37.02 9.82 8.35
CA LEU A 22 38.18 10.46 7.71
C LEU A 22 37.87 10.42 6.20
N PHE A 23 38.24 11.48 5.48
CA PHE A 23 38.18 11.60 4.03
C PHE A 23 39.25 10.74 3.35
N PHE A 24 38.94 10.18 2.17
CA PHE A 24 39.84 10.19 1.02
C PHE A 24 39.01 10.29 -0.27
N PHE A 25 39.19 11.39 -1.00
CA PHE A 25 38.84 11.51 -2.41
C PHE A 25 40.01 10.97 -3.24
N PHE A 26 39.70 10.22 -4.30
CA PHE A 26 40.48 10.26 -5.53
C PHE A 26 39.52 10.24 -6.71
N VAL A 27 39.51 11.33 -7.46
CA VAL A 27 38.97 11.41 -8.81
C VAL A 27 40.15 11.27 -9.76
N LEU A 28 40.10 10.30 -10.66
CA LEU A 28 40.87 10.33 -11.91
C LEU A 28 40.01 9.77 -13.03
N SER A 29 39.72 10.61 -14.02
CA SER A 29 39.20 10.22 -15.33
C SER A 29 40.39 10.04 -16.26
N ILE A 30 40.51 8.89 -16.94
CA ILE A 30 41.23 8.76 -18.23
C ILE A 30 40.50 7.72 -19.10
N THR A 31 40.56 8.00 -20.40
CA THR A 31 39.84 7.49 -21.57
C THR A 31 40.32 6.13 -22.14
N SER A 32 39.39 5.50 -22.87
CA SER A 32 39.52 4.67 -24.10
C SER A 32 40.21 3.29 -24.11
N SER A 33 39.42 2.32 -24.57
CA SER A 33 39.66 1.40 -25.72
C SER A 33 40.24 -0.01 -25.52
N TRP A 34 39.34 -0.98 -25.74
CA TRP A 34 39.44 -2.30 -26.43
C TRP A 34 40.65 -3.23 -26.18
N LYS A 35 40.37 -4.43 -25.67
CA LYS A 35 40.86 -5.71 -26.20
C LYS A 35 40.05 -6.91 -25.69
N THR A 36 39.86 -7.87 -26.58
CA THR A 36 38.93 -9.01 -26.57
C THR A 36 39.63 -10.36 -26.28
N ILE A 37 38.85 -11.31 -25.73
CA ILE A 37 38.89 -12.81 -25.88
C ILE A 37 39.92 -13.60 -24.99
N PRO A 38 39.70 -14.89 -24.56
CA PRO A 38 38.61 -15.86 -24.81
C PRO A 38 37.97 -16.60 -23.58
N PHE A 39 36.75 -17.12 -23.81
CA PHE A 39 36.28 -18.52 -23.63
C PHE A 39 36.30 -19.23 -22.25
N CYS A 40 35.12 -19.64 -21.76
CA CYS A 40 34.78 -21.07 -21.68
C CYS A 40 33.25 -21.27 -21.61
N GLN A 41 32.72 -22.07 -22.55
CA GLN A 41 31.36 -22.61 -22.54
C GLN A 41 31.30 -23.88 -21.70
N GLU A 42 30.17 -24.10 -21.02
CA GLU A 42 29.72 -25.46 -20.73
C GLU A 42 28.28 -25.65 -21.23
N LYS A 43 28.11 -26.76 -21.96
CA LYS A 43 26.92 -27.16 -22.71
C LYS A 43 25.89 -27.78 -21.77
N SER A 44 24.62 -27.42 -21.92
CA SER A 44 23.53 -28.37 -21.67
C SER A 44 22.81 -28.65 -22.99
N LYS A 45 22.63 -29.96 -23.25
CA LYS A 45 22.13 -30.53 -24.51
C LYS A 45 20.66 -30.18 -24.73
N ALA A 46 20.35 -29.87 -25.98
CA ALA A 46 18.99 -29.84 -26.50
C ALA A 46 18.33 -31.22 -26.44
N SER A 47 17.08 -31.25 -25.98
CA SER A 47 16.09 -32.25 -26.40
C SER A 47 14.90 -31.51 -27.01
N THR A 48 14.50 -32.03 -28.16
CA THR A 48 13.54 -31.62 -29.17
C THR A 48 12.16 -31.12 -28.70
N LYS A 49 11.77 -29.97 -29.29
CA LYS A 49 10.46 -29.62 -29.90
C LYS A 49 9.16 -30.01 -29.16
N SER A 50 8.47 -28.99 -28.67
CA SER A 50 7.01 -28.84 -28.79
C SER A 50 6.69 -27.35 -28.92
N GLU A 51 6.03 -27.00 -30.00
CA GLU A 51 5.41 -25.68 -30.22
C GLU A 51 4.45 -25.37 -29.08
N SER A 52 4.53 -24.16 -28.52
CA SER A 52 3.38 -23.51 -27.88
C SER A 52 3.62 -22.00 -27.94
N SER A 53 2.64 -21.34 -28.55
CA SER A 53 2.50 -19.92 -28.83
C SER A 53 2.96 -18.98 -27.72
N ASP A 54 3.65 -17.93 -28.16
CA ASP A 54 3.75 -16.59 -27.57
C ASP A 54 2.66 -16.24 -26.53
N LEU A 55 3.10 -15.94 -25.31
CA LEU A 55 2.45 -14.94 -24.45
C LEU A 55 3.55 -14.14 -23.74
N ALA A 56 4.30 -13.34 -24.51
CA ALA A 56 4.97 -12.19 -23.94
C ALA A 56 3.89 -11.17 -23.55
N ILE A 57 3.58 -11.08 -22.25
CA ILE A 57 2.67 -10.08 -21.71
C ILE A 57 3.38 -8.73 -21.79
N PHE A 58 3.13 -7.99 -22.86
CA PHE A 58 3.42 -6.57 -22.92
C PHE A 58 2.37 -5.83 -22.09
N LEU A 59 2.72 -5.46 -20.86
CA LEU A 59 1.97 -4.44 -20.11
C LEU A 59 2.24 -3.08 -20.79
N SER A 60 1.33 -2.69 -21.69
CA SER A 60 1.31 -1.35 -22.26
C SER A 60 0.88 -0.34 -21.20
N ALA A 61 1.83 0.48 -20.75
CA ALA A 61 1.59 1.62 -19.90
C ALA A 61 0.97 2.77 -20.70
N ALA A 62 -0.36 2.88 -20.71
CA ALA A 62 -1.09 4.13 -20.93
C ALA A 62 -2.62 3.96 -20.75
N LYS A 63 -3.10 4.10 -19.50
CA LYS A 63 -4.36 4.74 -19.07
C LYS A 63 -4.56 4.41 -17.59
N HIS A 64 -4.93 5.41 -16.78
CA HIS A 64 -5.09 5.33 -15.31
C HIS A 64 -6.30 4.50 -14.86
N THR A 65 -6.71 3.57 -15.71
CA THR A 65 -8.03 2.96 -15.71
C THR A 65 -7.83 1.50 -16.09
N PHE A 66 -7.96 0.62 -15.11
CA PHE A 66 -7.91 -0.81 -15.33
C PHE A 66 -9.36 -1.32 -15.39
N THR A 67 -9.80 -1.68 -16.58
CA THR A 67 -11.04 -2.46 -16.76
C THR A 67 -10.72 -3.91 -16.40
N LEU A 68 -11.22 -4.39 -15.25
CA LEU A 68 -11.12 -5.78 -14.81
C LEU A 68 -12.00 -6.69 -15.68
N THR A 69 -11.64 -6.86 -16.95
CA THR A 69 -12.18 -7.94 -17.79
C THR A 69 -11.43 -9.25 -17.58
N ILE A 70 -10.28 -9.21 -16.87
CA ILE A 70 -9.44 -10.37 -16.53
C ILE A 70 -9.16 -10.32 -15.03
N ALA A 71 -9.55 -11.35 -14.29
CA ALA A 71 -9.21 -11.49 -12.88
C ALA A 71 -7.67 -11.59 -12.72
N SER A 72 -7.08 -10.76 -11.85
CA SER A 72 -5.67 -10.85 -11.52
C SER A 72 -5.46 -11.85 -10.39
N GLN A 73 -4.55 -12.80 -10.56
CA GLN A 73 -4.27 -13.82 -9.55
C GLN A 73 -2.77 -13.96 -9.29
N VAL A 74 -2.44 -14.27 -8.04
CA VAL A 74 -1.11 -14.65 -7.56
C VAL A 74 -1.22 -16.10 -7.06
N GLU A 75 -0.35 -16.96 -7.56
CA GLU A 75 -0.22 -18.34 -7.07
C GLU A 75 0.38 -18.32 -5.66
N VAL A 76 -0.22 -19.09 -4.76
CA VAL A 76 0.23 -19.19 -3.37
C VAL A 76 0.76 -20.60 -3.16
N PRO A 77 2.03 -20.80 -2.79
CA PRO A 77 2.56 -22.12 -2.50
C PRO A 77 1.74 -22.84 -1.42
N SER A 78 1.61 -24.16 -1.56
CA SER A 78 0.99 -25.01 -0.55
C SER A 78 1.88 -25.18 0.68
N GLU A 79 3.21 -25.15 0.50
CA GLU A 79 4.19 -25.17 1.57
C GLU A 79 4.59 -23.76 2.00
N TYR A 80 4.73 -23.56 3.32
CA TYR A 80 5.08 -22.27 3.88
C TYR A 80 6.59 -22.00 3.80
N SER A 81 6.94 -20.81 3.31
CA SER A 81 8.27 -20.22 3.30
C SER A 81 8.20 -18.77 3.77
N VAL A 82 9.11 -18.41 4.69
CA VAL A 82 9.24 -17.08 5.29
C VAL A 82 9.76 -16.04 4.28
N GLU A 83 10.45 -16.48 3.22
CA GLU A 83 11.08 -15.59 2.23
C GLU A 83 10.16 -15.26 1.06
N LEU A 84 8.99 -15.90 0.97
CA LEU A 84 8.09 -15.65 -0.14
C LEU A 84 7.52 -14.24 -0.07
N LEU A 85 7.73 -13.47 -1.13
CA LEU A 85 7.05 -12.19 -1.35
C LEU A 85 6.44 -12.19 -2.75
N GLY A 86 5.18 -12.60 -2.85
CA GLY A 86 4.45 -12.63 -4.13
C GLY A 86 3.69 -11.32 -4.34
N ARG A 87 3.97 -10.59 -5.42
CA ARG A 87 3.23 -9.35 -5.77
C ARG A 87 2.88 -9.31 -7.26
N ALA A 88 1.61 -9.02 -7.55
CA ALA A 88 1.15 -8.69 -8.89
C ALA A 88 0.70 -7.23 -8.92
N PHE A 89 1.49 -6.38 -9.58
CA PHE A 89 1.15 -4.96 -9.76
C PHE A 89 0.05 -4.80 -10.81
N LEU A 90 -0.99 -4.05 -10.44
CA LEU A 90 -2.18 -3.84 -11.26
C LEU A 90 -2.15 -2.47 -11.95
N MET A 91 -1.64 -1.45 -11.25
CA MET A 91 -1.73 -0.06 -11.67
C MET A 91 -0.56 0.74 -11.12
N GLU A 92 -0.16 1.76 -11.87
CA GLU A 92 0.85 2.74 -11.49
C GLU A 92 0.41 4.14 -11.96
N THR A 93 0.66 5.17 -11.15
CA THR A 93 0.47 6.57 -11.57
C THR A 93 1.61 7.01 -12.50
N ASN A 94 1.34 7.92 -13.43
CA ASN A 94 2.33 8.39 -14.42
C ASN A 94 3.65 8.88 -13.74
N GLN A 95 4.79 8.77 -14.43
CA GLN A 95 6.17 9.04 -13.97
C GLN A 95 6.44 10.48 -13.49
N MET A 96 5.74 10.94 -12.47
CA MET A 96 5.98 12.21 -11.79
C MET A 96 5.79 11.95 -10.29
N GLU A 97 6.87 12.08 -9.53
CA GLU A 97 6.87 11.91 -8.07
C GLU A 97 5.75 12.74 -7.42
N PRO A 98 4.90 12.15 -6.57
CA PRO A 98 4.92 10.77 -6.04
C PRO A 98 4.32 9.70 -6.99
N SER A 99 5.03 8.58 -7.20
CA SER A 99 4.49 7.41 -7.94
C SER A 99 3.83 6.39 -7.00
N PHE A 100 2.51 6.22 -7.16
CA PHE A 100 1.73 5.21 -6.45
C PHE A 100 1.54 3.95 -7.30
N ARG A 101 1.70 2.79 -6.66
CA ARG A 101 1.44 1.48 -7.26
C ARG A 101 0.41 0.70 -6.47
N VAL A 102 -0.42 -0.08 -7.16
CA VAL A 102 -1.41 -0.97 -6.55
C VAL A 102 -1.02 -2.40 -6.87
N ALA A 103 -1.02 -3.29 -5.86
CA ALA A 103 -0.72 -4.69 -6.08
C ALA A 103 -1.60 -5.63 -5.26
N VAL A 104 -1.90 -6.79 -5.84
CA VAL A 104 -2.29 -7.97 -5.05
C VAL A 104 -1.00 -8.57 -4.48
N SER A 105 -0.95 -8.70 -3.16
CA SER A 105 0.25 -9.13 -2.43
C SER A 105 -0.05 -10.33 -1.53
N VAL A 106 0.89 -11.26 -1.51
CA VAL A 106 0.91 -12.45 -0.67
C VAL A 106 2.16 -12.37 0.19
N GLU A 107 1.95 -12.22 1.50
CA GLU A 107 3.03 -12.04 2.48
C GLU A 107 2.92 -13.10 3.59
N PRO A 108 4.03 -13.67 4.06
CA PRO A 108 4.05 -14.62 5.16
C PRO A 108 3.78 -13.90 6.48
N VAL A 109 2.78 -14.38 7.22
CA VAL A 109 2.37 -13.85 8.51
C VAL A 109 2.06 -15.03 9.44
N ILE A 110 2.91 -15.23 10.45
CA ILE A 110 2.72 -16.23 11.53
C ILE A 110 2.41 -17.63 10.97
N GLY A 111 3.29 -18.17 10.11
CA GLY A 111 3.16 -19.54 9.59
C GLY A 111 2.07 -19.74 8.53
N LYS A 112 1.43 -18.67 8.06
CA LYS A 112 0.43 -18.70 6.99
C LYS A 112 0.71 -17.59 5.98
N TYR A 113 0.12 -17.70 4.80
CA TYR A 113 0.14 -16.63 3.81
C TYR A 113 -1.07 -15.72 3.95
N SER A 114 -0.81 -14.42 4.09
CA SER A 114 -1.83 -13.38 4.07
C SER A 114 -1.92 -12.78 2.67
N CYS A 115 -3.10 -12.87 2.07
CA CYS A 115 -3.45 -12.29 0.78
C CYS A 115 -4.10 -10.91 1.01
N SER A 116 -3.62 -9.88 0.31
CA SER A 116 -4.14 -8.51 0.46
C SER A 116 -3.98 -7.66 -0.79
N LEU A 117 -4.92 -6.76 -1.02
CA LEU A 117 -4.76 -5.62 -1.91
C LEU A 117 -4.01 -4.50 -1.18
N GLN A 118 -2.93 -4.01 -1.77
CA GLN A 118 -2.01 -3.04 -1.18
C GLN A 118 -1.75 -1.85 -2.12
N VAL A 119 -1.56 -0.67 -1.54
CA VAL A 119 -1.09 0.53 -2.25
C VAL A 119 0.28 0.91 -1.71
N PHE A 120 1.20 1.23 -2.63
CA PHE A 120 2.57 1.59 -2.35
C PHE A 120 2.87 3.01 -2.81
N LEU A 121 3.69 3.72 -2.06
CA LEU A 121 4.38 4.94 -2.47
C LEU A 121 5.88 4.64 -2.49
N GLY A 122 6.47 4.52 -3.69
CA GLY A 122 7.79 3.91 -3.83
C GLY A 122 7.77 2.47 -3.30
N ASP A 123 8.56 2.20 -2.26
CA ASP A 123 8.63 0.89 -1.58
C ASP A 123 7.86 0.86 -0.25
N VAL A 124 7.22 1.97 0.13
CA VAL A 124 6.46 2.09 1.36
C VAL A 124 5.02 1.65 1.13
N LYS A 125 4.57 0.65 1.88
CA LYS A 125 3.14 0.27 1.94
C LYS A 125 2.36 1.35 2.68
N VAL A 126 1.46 2.03 1.99
CA VAL A 126 0.68 3.16 2.53
C VAL A 126 -0.79 2.83 2.77
N TRP A 127 -1.29 1.74 2.18
CA TRP A 127 -2.63 1.23 2.46
C TRP A 127 -2.67 -0.29 2.25
N ASN A 128 -3.47 -0.99 3.05
CA ASN A 128 -3.61 -2.43 3.03
C ASN A 128 -5.04 -2.85 3.41
N SER A 129 -5.71 -3.58 2.52
CA SER A 129 -7.03 -4.19 2.78
C SER A 129 -7.05 -5.17 3.97
N GLY A 130 -5.93 -5.82 4.27
CA GLY A 130 -5.76 -6.78 5.37
C GLY A 130 -5.30 -6.18 6.69
N HIS A 131 -5.28 -4.84 6.83
CA HIS A 131 -4.69 -4.15 7.99
C HIS A 131 -5.34 -4.52 9.33
N TYR A 132 -6.68 -4.53 9.39
CA TYR A 132 -7.42 -4.87 10.60
C TYR A 132 -7.73 -6.36 10.73
N SER A 133 -7.78 -7.07 9.61
CA SER A 133 -8.10 -8.49 9.55
C SER A 133 -7.36 -9.14 8.40
N HIS A 134 -6.38 -9.98 8.73
CA HIS A 134 -5.59 -10.70 7.75
C HIS A 134 -6.45 -11.75 7.05
N PHE A 135 -6.39 -11.79 5.73
CA PHE A 135 -7.01 -12.85 4.94
C PHE A 135 -6.00 -13.95 4.65
N TYR A 136 -6.07 -15.03 5.42
CA TYR A 136 -5.21 -16.20 5.22
C TYR A 136 -5.77 -17.15 4.17
N THR A 137 -4.94 -17.50 3.18
CA THR A 137 -5.27 -18.45 2.10
C THR A 137 -4.06 -19.26 1.66
N SER A 138 -4.31 -20.43 1.08
CA SER A 138 -3.35 -21.25 0.31
C SER A 138 -3.73 -21.23 -1.17
N ASP A 139 -2.87 -21.78 -2.04
CA ASP A 139 -3.03 -22.05 -3.49
C ASP A 139 -3.34 -20.87 -4.41
N LYS A 140 -4.26 -20.00 -4.02
CA LYS A 140 -4.75 -18.88 -4.83
C LYS A 140 -4.98 -17.63 -4.00
N CYS A 141 -4.61 -16.50 -4.57
CA CYS A 141 -4.99 -15.16 -4.12
C CYS A 141 -5.40 -14.35 -5.35
N ALA A 142 -6.70 -14.08 -5.52
CA ALA A 142 -7.23 -13.46 -6.72
C ALA A 142 -8.09 -12.25 -6.41
N LEU A 143 -7.92 -11.18 -7.19
CA LEU A 143 -8.77 -9.99 -7.15
C LEU A 143 -9.78 -10.06 -8.31
N GLU A 144 -11.05 -9.90 -7.98
CA GLU A 144 -12.17 -10.00 -8.90
C GLU A 144 -13.09 -8.78 -8.72
N LEU A 145 -13.40 -8.07 -9.82
CA LEU A 145 -14.53 -7.14 -9.86
C LEU A 145 -15.71 -7.89 -10.47
N THR A 146 -16.73 -8.09 -9.66
CA THR A 146 -17.93 -8.84 -10.06
C THR A 146 -18.83 -8.03 -10.99
N LYS A 147 -19.71 -8.71 -11.74
CA LYS A 147 -20.67 -8.06 -12.65
C LYS A 147 -21.65 -7.13 -11.94
N ASP A 148 -21.96 -7.42 -10.68
CA ASP A 148 -22.76 -6.57 -9.80
C ASP A 148 -21.97 -5.38 -9.23
N GLY A 149 -20.68 -5.27 -9.52
CA GLY A 149 -19.85 -4.12 -9.15
C GLY A 149 -19.20 -4.22 -7.77
N ASP A 150 -19.08 -5.42 -7.19
CA ASP A 150 -18.35 -5.63 -5.93
C ASP A 150 -16.91 -6.09 -6.22
N LEU A 151 -15.92 -5.35 -5.72
CA LEU A 151 -14.50 -5.76 -5.78
C LEU A 151 -14.21 -6.68 -4.60
N ARG A 152 -13.70 -7.89 -4.88
CA ARG A 152 -13.50 -8.99 -3.93
C ARG A 152 -12.09 -9.56 -4.05
N LEU A 153 -11.51 -9.92 -2.90
CA LEU A 153 -10.29 -10.70 -2.79
C LEU A 153 -10.66 -12.13 -2.40
N LYS A 154 -10.28 -13.10 -3.23
CA LYS A 154 -10.68 -14.50 -3.14
C LYS A 154 -9.47 -15.42 -2.98
N GLY A 155 -9.65 -16.45 -2.17
CA GLY A 155 -8.70 -17.52 -1.96
C GLY A 155 -9.08 -18.80 -2.69
N SER A 156 -8.54 -19.93 -2.23
CA SER A 156 -8.98 -21.26 -2.64
C SER A 156 -10.48 -21.48 -2.37
N ASN A 157 -11.10 -22.33 -3.20
CA ASN A 157 -12.53 -22.68 -3.11
C ASN A 157 -13.47 -21.48 -3.12
N ASP A 158 -13.10 -20.41 -3.85
CA ASP A 158 -13.86 -19.16 -3.94
C ASP A 158 -14.13 -18.46 -2.60
N ARG A 159 -13.36 -18.77 -1.55
CA ARG A 159 -13.49 -18.12 -0.24
C ARG A 159 -13.19 -16.64 -0.35
N ILE A 160 -14.16 -15.80 0.02
CA ILE A 160 -14.00 -14.35 0.03
C ILE A 160 -13.36 -13.94 1.36
N GLY A 161 -12.19 -13.30 1.27
CA GLY A 161 -11.45 -12.79 2.42
C GLY A 161 -11.69 -11.33 2.72
N TRP A 162 -11.84 -10.54 1.65
CA TRP A 162 -12.07 -9.11 1.73
C TRP A 162 -12.95 -8.66 0.56
N ARG A 163 -13.77 -7.64 0.77
CA ARG A 163 -14.59 -7.03 -0.28
C ARG A 163 -14.91 -5.57 0.04
N THR A 164 -15.26 -4.83 -0.99
CA THR A 164 -15.63 -3.39 -0.91
C THR A 164 -17.09 -3.16 -0.55
N GLY A 165 -17.97 -4.14 -0.78
CA GLY A 165 -19.40 -4.03 -0.44
C GLY A 165 -20.17 -3.15 -1.43
N THR A 166 -19.70 -3.04 -2.66
CA THR A 166 -20.27 -2.16 -3.70
C THR A 166 -21.22 -2.86 -4.67
N SER A 167 -21.68 -4.06 -4.32
CA SER A 167 -22.68 -4.80 -5.09
C SER A 167 -23.93 -3.97 -5.36
N GLY A 168 -24.39 -3.94 -6.60
CA GLY A 168 -25.54 -3.19 -7.07
C GLY A 168 -25.29 -1.68 -7.26
N GLN A 169 -24.08 -1.17 -6.99
CA GLN A 169 -23.80 0.27 -7.09
C GLN A 169 -23.36 0.73 -8.50
N GLY A 170 -23.30 -0.19 -9.47
CA GLY A 170 -22.94 0.12 -10.86
C GLY A 170 -21.46 0.44 -11.05
N VAL A 171 -20.59 -0.10 -10.19
CA VAL A 171 -19.14 0.05 -10.33
C VAL A 171 -18.66 -0.67 -11.58
N GLU A 172 -17.81 0.01 -12.35
CA GLU A 172 -17.23 -0.55 -13.57
C GLU A 172 -15.70 -0.57 -13.55
N ARG A 173 -15.08 0.34 -12.79
CA ARG A 173 -13.64 0.58 -12.87
C ARG A 173 -13.02 0.78 -11.50
N LEU A 174 -11.81 0.26 -11.37
CA LEU A 174 -10.90 0.49 -10.27
C LEU A 174 -9.79 1.43 -10.76
N GLU A 175 -9.55 2.51 -10.04
CA GLU A 175 -8.60 3.55 -10.43
C GLU A 175 -7.75 4.00 -9.24
N ILE A 176 -6.48 4.31 -9.48
CA ILE A 176 -5.59 4.94 -8.50
C ILE A 176 -5.41 6.42 -8.86
N LEU A 177 -5.82 7.30 -7.96
CA LEU A 177 -5.66 8.74 -8.15
C LEU A 177 -4.22 9.18 -7.84
N LYS A 178 -3.82 10.35 -8.35
CA LYS A 178 -2.50 10.97 -8.06
C LYS A 178 -2.23 11.23 -6.58
N THR A 179 -3.26 11.24 -5.74
CA THR A 179 -3.14 11.38 -4.28
C THR A 179 -2.86 10.05 -3.57
N GLY A 180 -2.83 8.93 -4.30
CA GLY A 180 -2.78 7.57 -3.72
C GLY A 180 -4.15 7.05 -3.27
N ASN A 181 -5.25 7.77 -3.57
CA ASN A 181 -6.60 7.31 -3.26
C ASN A 181 -7.03 6.26 -4.29
N LEU A 182 -7.25 5.03 -3.82
CA LEU A 182 -7.76 3.93 -4.63
C LEU A 182 -9.28 4.01 -4.64
N VAL A 183 -9.88 4.17 -5.81
CA VAL A 183 -11.32 4.43 -5.95
C VAL A 183 -12.00 3.42 -6.88
N LEU A 184 -13.24 3.10 -6.55
CA LEU A 184 -14.16 2.42 -7.44
C LEU A 184 -15.16 3.43 -8.00
N VAL A 185 -15.27 3.48 -9.32
CA VAL A 185 -16.11 4.45 -10.04
C VAL A 185 -17.13 3.75 -10.94
N ASP A 186 -18.29 4.40 -11.10
CA ASP A 186 -19.31 3.99 -12.08
C ASP A 186 -19.03 4.54 -13.49
N ALA A 187 -19.90 4.17 -14.45
CA ALA A 187 -19.86 4.67 -15.82
C ALA A 187 -19.77 6.20 -15.94
N LEU A 188 -20.38 6.91 -14.99
CA LEU A 188 -20.45 8.37 -14.94
C LEU A 188 -19.29 8.99 -14.14
N ASN A 189 -18.23 8.23 -13.84
CA ASN A 189 -17.08 8.64 -13.03
C ASN A 189 -17.44 9.05 -11.59
N ARG A 190 -18.57 8.57 -11.05
CA ARG A 190 -18.93 8.83 -9.65
C ARG A 190 -18.27 7.79 -8.75
N ILE A 191 -17.54 8.27 -7.75
CA ILE A 191 -16.90 7.42 -6.74
C ILE A 191 -17.99 6.72 -5.91
N LYS A 192 -17.94 5.39 -5.89
CA LYS A 192 -18.81 4.52 -5.06
C LYS A 192 -18.09 4.03 -3.81
N TRP A 193 -16.78 3.88 -3.90
CA TRP A 193 -15.94 3.46 -2.78
C TRP A 193 -14.56 4.09 -2.93
N GLN A 194 -13.89 4.37 -1.80
CA GLN A 194 -12.53 4.91 -1.80
C GLN A 194 -11.74 4.42 -0.58
N SER A 195 -10.44 4.13 -0.78
CA SER A 195 -9.55 3.67 0.28
C SER A 195 -9.36 4.69 1.40
N PHE A 196 -9.47 5.98 1.09
CA PHE A 196 -9.31 7.06 2.07
C PHE A 196 -10.34 7.03 3.21
N ASN A 197 -11.49 6.37 3.02
CA ASN A 197 -12.49 6.16 4.06
C ASN A 197 -12.11 5.05 5.05
N PHE A 198 -11.09 4.25 4.73
CA PHE A 198 -10.62 3.10 5.50
C PHE A 198 -9.10 3.20 5.73
N PRO A 199 -8.63 4.19 6.50
CA PRO A 199 -7.20 4.39 6.72
C PRO A 199 -6.55 3.26 7.53
N THR A 200 -5.25 3.06 7.31
CA THR A 200 -4.41 2.10 8.04
C THR A 200 -3.62 2.80 9.14
N ASP A 201 -2.31 2.97 8.96
CA ASP A 201 -1.34 3.61 9.84
C ASP A 201 -0.66 4.82 9.16
N VAL A 202 -0.84 4.98 7.85
CA VAL A 202 -0.29 6.10 7.07
C VAL A 202 -1.42 7.04 6.65
N MET A 203 -1.20 8.34 6.85
CA MET A 203 -2.06 9.39 6.32
C MET A 203 -1.44 9.97 5.05
N LEU A 204 -2.19 9.96 3.95
CA LEU A 204 -1.74 10.53 2.68
C LEU A 204 -2.21 11.98 2.48
N TRP A 205 -1.50 12.72 1.64
CA TRP A 205 -1.89 14.09 1.31
C TRP A 205 -3.26 14.13 0.63
N GLY A 206 -4.10 15.09 1.04
CA GLY A 206 -5.48 15.23 0.58
C GLY A 206 -6.47 14.27 1.25
N GLN A 207 -6.00 13.33 2.08
CA GLN A 207 -6.88 12.48 2.88
C GLN A 207 -7.56 13.31 3.97
N ARG A 208 -8.88 13.17 4.08
CA ARG A 208 -9.67 13.83 5.11
C ARG A 208 -10.03 12.83 6.19
N LEU A 209 -9.60 13.12 7.43
CA LEU A 209 -10.00 12.34 8.59
C LEU A 209 -11.25 12.99 9.20
N ASN A 210 -12.30 12.19 9.36
CA ASN A 210 -13.54 12.62 10.00
C ASN A 210 -13.55 12.17 11.47
N VAL A 211 -14.53 12.65 12.22
CA VAL A 211 -14.79 12.12 13.57
C VAL A 211 -15.05 10.61 13.48
N ALA A 212 -14.57 9.86 14.47
CA ALA A 212 -14.50 8.39 14.53
C ALA A 212 -13.48 7.74 13.59
N THR A 213 -12.63 8.53 12.92
CA THR A 213 -11.49 7.97 12.17
C THR A 213 -10.40 7.55 13.13
N ARG A 214 -9.88 6.33 12.93
CA ARG A 214 -8.78 5.74 13.70
C ARG A 214 -7.72 5.23 12.75
N LEU A 215 -6.47 5.61 12.98
CA LEU A 215 -5.30 5.02 12.35
C LEU A 215 -4.60 4.16 13.40
N THR A 216 -4.23 2.93 13.07
CA THR A 216 -3.62 1.99 14.03
C THR A 216 -2.33 1.41 13.49
N SER A 217 -1.23 1.49 14.23
CA SER A 217 0.02 0.84 13.84
C SER A 217 0.08 -0.57 14.42
N PHE A 218 0.01 -1.64 13.62
CA PHE A 218 0.14 -3.01 14.15
C PHE A 218 1.57 -3.54 13.93
N PRO A 219 2.48 -3.39 14.91
CA PRO A 219 3.82 -3.98 14.81
C PRO A 219 3.72 -5.51 14.85
N THR A 220 4.49 -6.18 13.99
CA THR A 220 4.52 -7.65 13.90
C THR A 220 5.08 -8.32 15.15
N ASN A 221 6.00 -7.66 15.85
CA ASN A 221 6.75 -8.23 16.98
C ASN A 221 6.35 -7.65 18.34
N SER A 222 5.19 -7.00 18.43
CA SER A 222 4.74 -6.37 19.67
C SER A 222 3.24 -6.49 19.84
N THR A 223 2.81 -6.72 21.08
CA THR A 223 1.40 -6.67 21.47
C THR A 223 0.92 -5.25 21.75
N ALA A 224 1.85 -4.30 21.88
CA ALA A 224 1.57 -2.89 22.03
C ALA A 224 1.49 -2.20 20.66
N PHE A 225 0.50 -1.34 20.48
CA PHE A 225 0.24 -0.60 19.24
C PHE A 225 -0.17 0.84 19.53
N TYR A 226 0.17 1.74 18.61
CA TYR A 226 -0.33 3.12 18.66
C TYR A 226 -1.64 3.26 17.88
N SER A 227 -2.51 4.15 18.34
CA SER A 227 -3.66 4.59 17.55
C SER A 227 -3.86 6.10 17.58
N PHE A 228 -3.93 6.70 16.40
CA PHE A 228 -4.29 8.11 16.22
C PHE A 228 -5.79 8.22 15.93
N GLU A 229 -6.50 8.97 16.77
CA GLU A 229 -7.97 9.00 16.80
C GLU A 229 -8.51 10.43 16.71
N ILE A 230 -9.45 10.63 15.79
CA ILE A 230 -10.24 11.85 15.70
C ILE A 230 -11.56 11.62 16.43
N GLN A 231 -11.74 12.25 17.59
CA GLN A 231 -12.96 12.19 18.38
C GLN A 231 -13.74 13.52 18.23
N HIS A 232 -14.96 13.57 18.78
CA HIS A 232 -15.82 14.77 18.67
C HIS A 232 -15.21 16.00 19.35
N SER A 233 -14.60 15.80 20.53
CA SER A 233 -14.08 16.88 21.38
C SER A 233 -12.56 16.96 21.42
N LYS A 234 -11.86 15.96 20.89
CA LYS A 234 -10.39 15.91 20.93
C LYS A 234 -9.79 15.10 19.80
N ILE A 235 -8.51 15.33 19.58
CA ILE A 235 -7.62 14.53 18.75
C ILE A 235 -6.60 13.91 19.68
N ALA A 236 -6.39 12.60 19.60
CA ALA A 236 -5.50 11.91 20.54
C ALA A 236 -4.66 10.83 19.85
N LEU A 237 -3.45 10.66 20.34
CA LEU A 237 -2.57 9.55 20.07
C LEU A 237 -2.53 8.67 21.31
N TYR A 238 -2.93 7.42 21.15
CA TYR A 238 -2.98 6.43 22.19
C TYR A 238 -1.88 5.38 22.02
N LEU A 239 -1.38 4.86 23.14
CA LEU A 239 -0.58 3.65 23.22
C LEU A 239 -1.40 2.57 23.91
N SER A 240 -1.84 1.58 23.14
CA SER A 240 -2.52 0.40 23.64
C SER A 240 -1.51 -0.71 23.93
N SER A 241 -1.58 -1.34 25.10
CA SER A 241 -0.74 -2.49 25.47
C SER A 241 -1.54 -3.45 26.35
N GLY A 242 -1.84 -4.63 25.80
CA GLY A 242 -2.73 -5.60 26.45
C GLY A 242 -4.12 -5.02 26.72
N LYS A 243 -4.48 -4.86 27.99
CA LYS A 243 -5.76 -4.26 28.41
C LYS A 243 -5.69 -2.76 28.64
N TRP A 244 -4.48 -2.18 28.61
CA TRP A 244 -4.26 -0.79 28.93
C TRP A 244 -4.27 0.07 27.67
N ASN A 245 -4.84 1.27 27.78
CA ASN A 245 -4.82 2.25 26.71
C ASN A 245 -4.44 3.63 27.28
N TYR A 246 -3.20 4.05 27.03
CA TYR A 246 -2.63 5.27 27.57
C TYR A 246 -2.78 6.40 26.54
N SER A 247 -3.29 7.56 26.97
CA SER A 247 -3.22 8.77 26.15
C SER A 247 -1.77 9.26 26.17
N TYR A 248 -1.07 9.11 25.05
CA TYR A 248 0.33 9.54 24.92
C TYR A 248 0.40 11.04 24.61
N TRP A 249 -0.52 11.51 23.77
CA TRP A 249 -0.69 12.92 23.42
C TRP A 249 -2.15 13.18 23.08
N GLU A 250 -2.69 14.33 23.50
CA GLU A 250 -4.02 14.75 23.09
C GLU A 250 -4.14 16.26 23.02
N VAL A 251 -5.02 16.72 22.12
CA VAL A 251 -5.45 18.10 21.99
C VAL A 251 -6.96 18.13 22.01
N SER A 252 -7.53 18.85 22.96
CA SER A 252 -8.97 19.06 23.05
C SER A 252 -9.37 20.36 22.34
N ALA A 253 -10.54 20.35 21.70
CA ALA A 253 -11.14 21.58 21.19
C ALA A 253 -11.52 22.47 22.38
N TYR A 254 -11.03 23.71 22.40
CA TYR A 254 -11.35 24.68 23.45
C TYR A 254 -12.86 24.91 23.46
N GLN A 255 -13.51 24.67 24.61
CA GLN A 255 -14.88 25.12 24.84
C GLN A 255 -14.78 26.55 25.38
N GLU A 256 -15.27 27.52 24.62
CA GLU A 256 -15.35 28.90 25.08
C GLU A 256 -16.29 28.93 26.29
N GLN A 257 -15.71 29.13 27.49
CA GLN A 257 -16.49 29.31 28.71
C GLN A 257 -17.28 30.61 28.54
N LYS A 258 -18.58 30.49 28.23
CA LYS A 258 -19.53 31.59 28.42
C LYS A 258 -19.55 31.91 29.91
N HIS A 259 -18.71 32.86 30.32
CA HIS A 259 -18.87 33.52 31.61
C HIS A 259 -20.22 34.24 31.58
N HIS A 260 -21.22 33.65 32.23
CA HIS A 260 -22.42 34.36 32.64
C HIS A 260 -21.97 35.40 33.67
N ILE A 261 -21.77 36.63 33.20
CA ILE A 261 -21.69 37.81 34.06
C ILE A 261 -23.13 38.09 34.49
N TYR A 262 -23.40 37.89 35.78
CA TYR A 262 -24.65 38.29 36.43
C TYR A 262 -24.64 39.80 36.71
#